data_AF-A0A2S6GI46-F1
#
_entry.id   AF-A0A2S6GI46-F1
#
_cell.length_a   1.000
_cell.length_b   1.000
_cell.length_c   1.000
_cell.angle_alpha   90.00
_cell.angle_beta   90.00
_cell.angle_gamma   90.00
#
_symmetry.space_group_name_H-M   'P 1'
#
loop_
_entity.id
_entity.type
_entity.pdbx_description
1 polymer ?
#
loop_
_entity_poly.entity_id
_entity_poly.type
_entity_poly.pdbx_seq_one_letter_code
_entity_poly.pdbx_strand_id
1 'polypeptide(L)'
;MSKTPKAVALGRALRQAREQRRVSLRDFAFRIDRDAPTLSRWETGDRVPRPEQVARILAALRVRGERFDRIMALTQGIDLPQWITTDPVERGEQRAAYLAYEQGASGIVQISPLQIPELLQTEEVATAIATASGVPLPDVPRRTADTLGRATAVTRQQPARLTALIGLSALHQNVGGPEAGFEQLRHLVEMAKLPNVEVLVVPFGLGWHPALDGAFSLLESSARDTVAFVETRVTTLWLHRSEDVRTYQRDADAIRALALSPLESLRTITDTAQRLRASGKARAN
;
A
#
# COMPACT_ATOMS: atom_id res chain seq x y z
N MET A 1 -7.54 -22.53 1.14
CA MET A 1 -8.15 -21.18 1.27
C MET A 1 -7.10 -20.18 0.83
N SER A 2 -7.46 -19.21 -0.01
CA SER A 2 -6.51 -18.16 -0.38
C SER A 2 -6.17 -17.32 0.86
N LYS A 3 -5.01 -16.70 0.81
CA LYS A 3 -4.46 -15.90 1.90
C LYS A 3 -5.26 -14.60 2.04
N THR A 4 -6.12 -14.50 3.06
CA THR A 4 -6.95 -13.30 3.27
C THR A 4 -6.15 -12.16 3.89
N PRO A 5 -6.47 -10.89 3.59
CA PRO A 5 -5.74 -9.76 4.17
C PRO A 5 -5.74 -9.73 5.69
N LYS A 6 -6.85 -10.14 6.31
CA LYS A 6 -6.98 -10.23 7.76
C LYS A 6 -6.14 -11.38 8.35
N ALA A 7 -6.01 -12.50 7.64
CA ALA A 7 -5.08 -13.58 8.02
C ALA A 7 -3.61 -13.14 7.97
N VAL A 8 -3.23 -12.33 6.98
CA VAL A 8 -1.87 -11.75 6.90
C VAL A 8 -1.63 -10.79 8.07
N ALA A 9 -2.61 -9.93 8.39
CA ALA A 9 -2.51 -9.03 9.53
C ALA A 9 -2.30 -9.82 10.84
N LEU A 10 -3.10 -10.86 11.07
CA LEU A 10 -3.00 -11.73 12.24
C LEU A 10 -1.61 -12.39 12.30
N GLY A 11 -1.17 -13.05 11.23
CA GLY A 11 0.13 -13.71 11.17
C GLY A 11 1.29 -12.77 11.46
N ARG A 12 1.28 -11.58 10.85
CA ARG A 12 2.27 -10.53 11.10
C ARG A 12 2.26 -10.09 12.56
N ALA A 13 1.09 -9.86 13.16
CA ALA A 13 1.00 -9.44 14.55
C ALA A 13 1.55 -10.50 15.52
N LEU A 14 1.29 -11.79 15.25
CA LEU A 14 1.86 -12.92 16.00
C LEU A 14 3.39 -12.98 15.85
N ARG A 15 3.89 -12.85 14.62
CA ARG A 15 5.33 -12.82 14.33
C ARG A 15 6.03 -11.68 15.05
N GLN A 16 5.47 -10.47 14.98
CA GLN A 16 6.03 -9.29 15.66
C GLN A 16 6.04 -9.47 17.18
N ALA A 17 4.97 -10.03 17.76
CA ALA A 17 4.94 -10.35 19.19
C ALA A 17 6.05 -11.34 19.58
N ARG A 18 6.34 -12.33 18.73
CA ARG A 18 7.44 -13.29 18.93
C ARG A 18 8.81 -12.62 18.82
N GLU A 19 9.04 -11.86 17.76
CA GLU A 19 10.33 -11.22 17.48
C GLU A 19 10.69 -10.17 18.55
N GLN A 20 9.70 -9.45 19.09
CA GLN A 20 9.92 -8.53 20.22
C GLN A 20 10.33 -9.24 21.51
N ARG A 21 9.95 -10.50 21.68
CA ARG A 21 10.45 -11.36 22.77
C ARG A 21 11.81 -11.99 22.44
N ARG A 22 12.38 -11.71 21.25
CA ARG A 22 13.64 -12.26 20.74
C ARG A 22 13.67 -13.79 20.75
N VAL A 23 12.51 -14.44 20.56
CA VAL A 23 12.42 -15.91 20.51
C VAL A 23 12.44 -16.37 19.07
N SER A 24 13.26 -17.37 18.75
CA SER A 24 13.31 -17.93 17.41
C SER A 24 12.02 -18.67 17.06
N LEU A 25 11.74 -18.83 15.76
CA LEU A 25 10.57 -19.58 15.28
C LEU A 25 10.58 -21.02 15.82
N ARG A 26 11.73 -21.71 15.76
CA ARG A 26 11.86 -23.12 16.18
C ARG A 26 11.67 -23.26 17.68
N ASP A 27 12.32 -22.41 18.47
CA ASP A 27 12.20 -22.48 19.94
C ASP A 27 10.77 -22.16 20.38
N PHE A 28 10.13 -21.19 19.75
CA PHE A 28 8.75 -20.84 20.10
C PHE A 28 7.77 -21.95 19.70
N ALA A 29 7.93 -22.55 18.52
CA ALA A 29 7.12 -23.69 18.09
C ALA A 29 7.20 -24.84 19.10
N PHE A 30 8.42 -25.18 19.55
CA PHE A 30 8.63 -26.18 20.60
C PHE A 30 7.90 -25.82 21.91
N ARG A 31 8.02 -24.57 22.37
CA ARG A 31 7.35 -24.09 23.61
C ARG A 31 5.83 -24.20 23.58
N ILE A 32 5.20 -24.09 22.41
CA ILE A 32 3.74 -24.17 22.27
C ILE A 32 3.25 -25.55 21.81
N ASP A 33 4.15 -26.56 21.81
CA ASP A 33 3.88 -27.91 21.34
C ASP A 33 3.35 -27.92 19.90
N ARG A 34 4.08 -27.26 18.99
CA ARG A 34 3.82 -27.21 17.55
C ARG A 34 5.11 -27.41 16.76
N ASP A 35 4.96 -27.85 15.52
CA ASP A 35 6.06 -27.88 14.57
C ASP A 35 6.34 -26.48 13.98
N ALA A 36 7.62 -26.21 13.67
CA ALA A 36 8.05 -24.93 13.12
C ALA A 36 7.39 -24.58 11.76
N PRO A 37 7.16 -25.51 10.83
CA PRO A 37 6.41 -25.24 9.60
C PRO A 37 4.97 -24.75 9.83
N THR A 38 4.26 -25.28 10.82
CA THR A 38 2.90 -24.88 11.19
C THR A 38 2.90 -23.48 11.77
N LEU A 39 3.80 -23.19 12.71
CA LEU A 39 3.96 -21.83 13.23
C LEU A 39 4.34 -20.84 12.12
N SER A 40 5.22 -21.23 11.20
CA SER A 40 5.58 -20.39 10.05
C SER A 40 4.35 -20.04 9.21
N ARG A 41 3.51 -21.02 8.88
CA ARG A 41 2.28 -20.79 8.09
C ARG A 41 1.26 -19.92 8.84
N TRP A 42 1.22 -20.00 10.17
CA TRP A 42 0.43 -19.08 10.99
C TRP A 42 0.97 -17.66 10.92
N GLU A 43 2.29 -17.49 11.07
CA GLU A 43 2.95 -16.18 11.04
C GLU A 43 2.97 -15.53 9.65
N THR A 44 2.88 -16.31 8.57
CA THR A 44 2.75 -15.78 7.22
C THR A 44 1.30 -15.51 6.82
N GLY A 45 0.31 -16.02 7.56
CA GLY A 45 -1.11 -15.95 7.19
C GLY A 45 -1.55 -16.98 6.15
N ASP A 46 -0.67 -17.92 5.76
CA ASP A 46 -1.00 -19.00 4.80
C ASP A 46 -1.93 -20.05 5.44
N ARG A 47 -1.94 -20.12 6.78
CA ARG A 47 -2.89 -20.89 7.56
C ARG A 47 -3.36 -20.06 8.74
N VAL A 48 -4.66 -20.02 8.97
CA VAL A 48 -5.23 -19.30 10.12
C VAL A 48 -5.26 -20.22 11.35
N PRO A 49 -4.62 -19.85 12.48
CA PRO A 49 -4.81 -20.54 13.76
C PRO A 49 -6.23 -20.30 14.30
N ARG A 50 -6.79 -21.28 15.01
CA ARG A 50 -8.08 -21.09 15.70
C ARG A 50 -7.96 -20.00 16.79
N PRO A 51 -9.04 -19.28 17.16
CA PRO A 51 -9.00 -18.25 18.18
C PRO A 51 -8.36 -18.71 19.52
N GLU A 52 -8.62 -19.94 19.94
CA GLU A 52 -8.04 -20.49 21.18
C GLU A 52 -6.52 -20.69 21.06
N GLN A 53 -6.03 -21.02 19.85
CA GLN A 53 -4.61 -21.13 19.56
C GLN A 53 -3.95 -19.76 19.55
N VAL A 54 -4.62 -18.74 18.99
CA VAL A 54 -4.16 -17.34 19.03
C VAL A 54 -4.02 -16.88 20.48
N ALA A 55 -5.05 -17.07 21.30
CA ALA A 55 -5.02 -16.71 22.72
C ALA A 55 -3.86 -17.40 23.46
N ARG A 56 -3.63 -18.69 23.22
CA ARG A 56 -2.48 -19.44 23.78
C ARG A 56 -1.13 -18.88 23.35
N ILE A 57 -0.96 -18.54 22.07
CA ILE A 57 0.28 -17.95 21.54
C ILE A 57 0.54 -16.61 22.22
N LEU A 58 -0.47 -15.74 22.28
CA LEU A 58 -0.34 -14.42 22.90
C LEU A 58 -0.04 -14.52 24.40
N ALA A 59 -0.68 -15.45 25.11
CA ALA A 59 -0.39 -15.73 26.51
C ALA A 59 1.06 -16.21 26.72
N ALA A 60 1.53 -17.15 25.88
CA ALA A 60 2.92 -17.65 25.93
C ALA A 60 3.95 -16.54 25.63
N LEU A 61 3.61 -15.61 24.74
CA LEU A 61 4.41 -14.42 24.45
C LEU A 61 4.19 -13.28 25.46
N ARG A 62 3.38 -13.51 26.51
CA ARG A 62 3.04 -12.55 27.55
C ARG A 62 2.54 -11.21 26.97
N VAL A 63 1.73 -11.27 25.91
CA VAL A 63 0.99 -10.12 25.37
C VAL A 63 -0.27 -9.94 26.20
N ARG A 64 -0.57 -8.72 26.65
CA ARG A 64 -1.68 -8.41 27.57
C ARG A 64 -2.33 -7.06 27.22
N GLY A 65 -3.48 -6.81 27.84
CA GLY A 65 -4.24 -5.56 27.71
C GLY A 65 -4.68 -5.29 26.28
N GLU A 66 -4.77 -4.02 25.91
CA GLU A 66 -5.27 -3.59 24.59
C GLU A 66 -4.59 -4.30 23.42
N ARG A 67 -3.29 -4.61 23.52
CA ARG A 67 -2.60 -5.33 22.43
C ARG A 67 -3.09 -6.76 22.27
N PHE A 68 -3.43 -7.44 23.36
CA PHE A 68 -4.04 -8.77 23.29
C PHE A 68 -5.40 -8.68 22.60
N ASP A 69 -6.25 -7.75 23.04
CA ASP A 69 -7.60 -7.58 22.51
C ASP A 69 -7.58 -7.22 21.02
N ARG A 70 -6.65 -6.34 20.61
CA ARG A 70 -6.42 -5.99 19.20
C ARG A 70 -6.09 -7.17 18.31
N ILE A 71 -5.14 -8.02 18.73
CA ILE A 71 -4.75 -9.18 17.92
C ILE A 71 -5.88 -10.22 17.92
N MET A 72 -6.60 -10.38 19.04
CA MET A 72 -7.77 -11.26 19.10
C MET A 72 -8.91 -10.78 18.19
N ALA A 73 -9.12 -9.46 18.06
CA ALA A 73 -10.13 -8.91 17.16
C ALA A 73 -9.89 -9.28 15.68
N LEU A 74 -8.63 -9.49 15.27
CA LEU A 74 -8.30 -9.96 13.92
C LEU A 74 -8.82 -11.38 13.63
N THR A 75 -9.10 -12.18 14.65
CA THR A 75 -9.69 -13.51 14.47
C THR A 75 -11.18 -13.45 14.11
N GLN A 76 -11.85 -12.34 14.41
CA GLN A 76 -13.28 -12.17 14.15
C GLN A 76 -13.52 -11.85 12.67
N GLY A 77 -14.41 -12.61 12.02
CA GLY A 77 -14.77 -12.39 10.61
C GLY A 77 -13.62 -12.60 9.63
N ILE A 78 -12.62 -13.42 9.99
CA ILE A 78 -11.43 -13.69 9.14
C ILE A 78 -11.76 -14.37 7.80
N ASP A 79 -12.88 -15.07 7.76
CA ASP A 79 -13.41 -15.77 6.57
C ASP A 79 -14.41 -14.92 5.77
N LEU A 80 -14.67 -13.67 6.20
CA LEU A 80 -15.53 -12.76 5.43
C LEU A 80 -14.85 -12.40 4.11
N PRO A 81 -15.62 -12.24 3.01
CA PRO A 81 -15.08 -11.95 1.67
C PRO A 81 -14.41 -10.57 1.54
N GLN A 82 -14.60 -9.73 2.56
CA GLN A 82 -14.12 -8.36 2.62
C GLN A 82 -13.71 -8.00 4.05
N TRP A 83 -12.78 -7.06 4.16
CA TRP A 83 -12.41 -6.46 5.45
C TRP A 83 -12.60 -4.95 5.36
N ILE A 84 -13.59 -4.44 6.10
CA ILE A 84 -13.99 -3.03 6.18
C ILE A 84 -14.13 -2.64 7.64
N THR A 85 -13.65 -1.46 8.00
CA THR A 85 -13.75 -0.95 9.38
C THR A 85 -13.62 0.58 9.42
N THR A 86 -14.32 1.21 10.35
CA THR A 86 -14.14 2.61 10.75
C THR A 86 -13.37 2.73 12.06
N ASP A 87 -13.14 1.61 12.75
CA ASP A 87 -12.45 1.59 14.04
C ASP A 87 -10.99 2.04 13.88
N PRO A 88 -10.52 3.08 14.58
CA PRO A 88 -9.16 3.60 14.42
C PRO A 88 -8.05 2.58 14.64
N VAL A 89 -8.30 1.62 15.51
CA VAL A 89 -7.34 0.59 15.88
C VAL A 89 -7.23 -0.46 14.79
N GLU A 90 -8.37 -0.99 14.33
CA GLU A 90 -8.40 -1.97 13.23
C GLU A 90 -7.94 -1.34 11.90
N ARG A 91 -8.14 -0.03 11.69
CA ARG A 91 -7.52 0.71 10.56
C ARG A 91 -6.00 0.67 10.59
N GLY A 92 -5.40 0.72 11.78
CA GLY A 92 -3.95 0.55 11.94
C GLY A 92 -3.49 -0.83 11.45
N GLU A 93 -4.25 -1.87 11.76
CA GLU A 93 -3.98 -3.24 11.31
C GLU A 93 -4.20 -3.42 9.80
N GLN A 94 -5.24 -2.79 9.23
CA GLN A 94 -5.45 -2.76 7.77
C GLN A 94 -4.28 -2.10 7.04
N ARG A 95 -3.77 -0.97 7.57
CA ARG A 95 -2.58 -0.30 7.00
C ARG A 95 -1.35 -1.18 7.14
N ALA A 96 -1.17 -1.87 8.26
CA ALA A 96 -0.07 -2.81 8.43
C ALA A 96 -0.19 -3.98 7.45
N ALA A 97 -1.38 -4.53 7.23
CA ALA A 97 -1.61 -5.55 6.22
C ALA A 97 -1.22 -5.02 4.83
N TYR A 98 -1.62 -3.79 4.51
CA TYR A 98 -1.34 -3.18 3.20
C TYR A 98 0.15 -3.11 2.92
N LEU A 99 0.91 -2.57 3.86
CA LEU A 99 2.37 -2.48 3.73
C LEU A 99 3.02 -3.86 3.59
N ALA A 100 2.47 -4.88 4.26
CA ALA A 100 2.98 -6.25 4.12
C ALA A 100 2.70 -6.85 2.73
N TYR A 101 1.49 -6.63 2.18
CA TYR A 101 1.18 -7.04 0.81
C TYR A 101 2.02 -6.27 -0.21
N GLU A 102 2.14 -4.95 -0.07
CA GLU A 102 2.94 -4.11 -0.96
C GLU A 102 4.39 -4.56 -1.02
N GLN A 103 5.03 -4.76 0.14
CA GLN A 103 6.43 -5.21 0.21
C GLN A 103 6.63 -6.65 -0.29
N GLY A 104 5.61 -7.50 -0.16
CA GLY A 104 5.63 -8.89 -0.61
C GLY A 104 5.12 -9.12 -2.04
N ALA A 105 4.64 -8.07 -2.73
CA ALA A 105 3.98 -8.20 -4.02
C ALA A 105 4.96 -8.57 -5.15
N SER A 106 4.49 -9.38 -6.10
CA SER A 106 5.14 -9.57 -7.41
C SER A 106 4.63 -8.57 -8.44
N GLY A 107 3.42 -8.04 -8.26
CA GLY A 107 2.79 -7.06 -9.14
C GLY A 107 1.91 -6.09 -8.35
N ILE A 108 1.96 -4.82 -8.73
CA ILE A 108 1.20 -3.73 -8.13
C ILE A 108 0.61 -2.90 -9.26
N VAL A 109 -0.70 -2.67 -9.22
CA VAL A 109 -1.36 -1.68 -10.07
C VAL A 109 -1.97 -0.61 -9.17
N GLN A 110 -1.66 0.66 -9.41
CA GLN A 110 -2.20 1.78 -8.65
C GLN A 110 -2.95 2.73 -9.58
N ILE A 111 -4.23 2.92 -9.32
CA ILE A 111 -5.05 3.95 -9.94
C ILE A 111 -5.00 5.16 -9.03
N SER A 112 -4.45 6.28 -9.51
CA SER A 112 -4.25 7.48 -8.70
C SER A 112 -4.69 8.72 -9.47
N PRO A 113 -6.02 9.01 -9.49
CA PRO A 113 -6.57 10.08 -10.32
C PRO A 113 -6.18 11.49 -9.86
N LEU A 114 -6.01 11.67 -8.54
CA LEU A 114 -5.86 12.99 -7.90
C LEU A 114 -4.53 13.22 -7.19
N GLN A 115 -3.75 12.19 -6.91
CA GLN A 115 -2.49 12.30 -6.17
C GLN A 115 -1.42 11.40 -6.79
N ILE A 116 -0.14 11.75 -6.60
CA ILE A 116 0.96 10.86 -6.97
C ILE A 116 0.98 9.67 -5.99
N PRO A 117 1.09 8.42 -6.48
CA PRO A 117 1.11 7.26 -5.58
C PRO A 117 2.24 7.34 -4.56
N GLU A 118 1.98 6.94 -3.30
CA GLU A 118 2.98 6.98 -2.20
C GLU A 118 4.28 6.23 -2.53
N LEU A 119 4.23 5.19 -3.37
CA LEU A 119 5.41 4.45 -3.85
C LEU A 119 6.38 5.28 -4.70
N LEU A 120 5.90 6.40 -5.24
CA LEU A 120 6.62 7.25 -6.18
C LEU A 120 6.78 8.68 -5.63
N GLN A 121 6.56 8.91 -4.33
CA GLN A 121 6.68 10.24 -3.73
C GLN A 121 8.11 10.59 -3.34
N THR A 122 8.48 11.86 -3.47
CA THR A 122 9.72 12.39 -2.88
C THR A 122 9.55 12.73 -1.40
N GLU A 123 10.66 12.98 -0.71
CA GLU A 123 10.66 13.34 0.71
C GLU A 123 9.89 14.63 0.97
N GLU A 124 10.06 15.63 0.11
CA GLU A 124 9.43 16.94 0.22
C GLU A 124 7.91 16.83 0.10
N VAL A 125 7.43 16.06 -0.88
CA VAL A 125 5.99 15.83 -1.09
C VAL A 125 5.41 15.00 0.04
N ALA A 126 6.08 13.91 0.43
CA ALA A 126 5.62 13.07 1.54
C ALA A 126 5.52 13.86 2.86
N THR A 127 6.51 14.72 3.14
CA THR A 127 6.52 15.61 4.31
C THR A 127 5.43 16.66 4.24
N ALA A 128 5.21 17.26 3.08
CA ALA A 128 4.14 18.24 2.86
C ALA A 128 2.75 17.61 3.08
N ILE A 129 2.52 16.39 2.56
CA ILE A 129 1.27 15.65 2.78
C ILE A 129 1.10 15.30 4.25
N ALA A 130 2.12 14.76 4.92
CA ALA A 130 2.05 14.42 6.34
C ALA A 130 1.67 15.65 7.18
N THR A 131 2.31 16.79 6.93
CA THR A 131 2.04 18.06 7.61
C THR A 131 0.60 18.55 7.35
N ALA A 132 0.19 18.62 6.08
CA ALA A 132 -1.12 19.14 5.68
C ALA A 132 -2.30 18.22 6.08
N SER A 133 -2.06 16.91 6.22
CA SER A 133 -3.09 15.93 6.55
C SER A 133 -3.42 15.86 8.06
N GLY A 134 -2.73 16.65 8.89
CA GLY A 134 -2.96 16.78 10.33
C GLY A 134 -2.15 15.81 11.19
N VAL A 135 -1.04 15.25 10.67
CA VAL A 135 -0.11 14.47 11.49
C VAL A 135 0.55 15.42 12.51
N PRO A 136 0.63 15.05 13.80
CA PRO A 136 1.35 15.84 14.80
C PRO A 136 2.79 16.11 14.36
N LEU A 137 3.28 17.36 14.52
CA LEU A 137 4.62 17.75 14.05
C LEU A 137 5.75 16.80 14.51
N PRO A 138 5.78 16.29 15.76
CA PRO A 138 6.82 15.34 16.18
C PRO A 138 6.78 13.99 15.43
N ASP A 139 5.63 13.61 14.86
CA ASP A 139 5.42 12.36 14.13
C ASP A 139 5.64 12.50 12.61
N VAL A 140 5.73 13.73 12.09
CA VAL A 140 5.93 13.99 10.65
C VAL A 140 7.17 13.27 10.10
N PRO A 141 8.37 13.35 10.72
CA PRO A 141 9.55 12.66 10.19
C PRO A 141 9.37 11.15 10.11
N ARG A 142 8.71 10.54 11.11
CA ARG A 142 8.40 9.11 11.10
C ARG A 142 7.43 8.77 9.97
N ARG A 143 6.39 9.59 9.77
CA ARG A 143 5.41 9.38 8.69
C ARG A 143 6.06 9.51 7.31
N THR A 144 6.94 10.49 7.12
CA THR A 144 7.72 10.66 5.89
C THR A 144 8.60 9.44 5.64
N ALA A 145 9.35 8.99 6.64
CA ALA A 145 10.20 7.80 6.53
C ALA A 145 9.38 6.53 6.21
N ASP A 146 8.22 6.36 6.83
CA ASP A 146 7.30 5.26 6.54
C ASP A 146 6.85 5.29 5.06
N THR A 147 6.55 6.48 4.51
CA THR A 147 6.19 6.66 3.09
C THR A 147 7.35 6.34 2.16
N LEU A 148 8.54 6.92 2.41
CA LEU A 148 9.72 6.70 1.55
C LEU A 148 10.19 5.24 1.58
N GLY A 149 10.07 4.57 2.72
CA GLY A 149 10.40 3.15 2.85
C GLY A 149 9.58 2.25 1.91
N ARG A 150 8.40 2.70 1.47
CA ARG A 150 7.53 1.94 0.56
C ARG A 150 8.17 1.70 -0.80
N ALA A 151 8.96 2.66 -1.32
CA ALA A 151 9.65 2.53 -2.60
C ALA A 151 10.53 1.28 -2.71
N THR A 152 10.97 0.71 -1.58
CA THR A 152 11.68 -0.58 -1.50
C THR A 152 10.95 -1.71 -2.23
N ALA A 153 9.61 -1.69 -2.30
CA ALA A 153 8.83 -2.70 -2.99
C ALA A 153 9.21 -2.85 -4.48
N VAL A 154 9.59 -1.73 -5.12
CA VAL A 154 9.93 -1.66 -6.56
C VAL A 154 11.42 -1.49 -6.83
N THR A 155 12.26 -1.35 -5.80
CA THR A 155 13.73 -1.19 -5.92
C THR A 155 14.54 -2.32 -5.29
N ARG A 156 13.91 -3.23 -4.53
CA ARG A 156 14.56 -4.43 -3.96
C ARG A 156 15.09 -5.39 -5.04
N GLN A 157 15.93 -6.35 -4.64
CA GLN A 157 16.60 -7.31 -5.55
C GLN A 157 15.64 -8.07 -6.48
N GLN A 158 14.46 -8.46 -5.98
CA GLN A 158 13.39 -9.06 -6.79
C GLN A 158 12.22 -8.07 -6.81
N PRO A 159 12.29 -6.99 -7.58
CA PRO A 159 11.34 -5.89 -7.42
C PRO A 159 9.94 -6.29 -7.91
N ALA A 160 8.90 -5.71 -7.30
CA ALA A 160 7.55 -5.81 -7.83
C ALA A 160 7.45 -5.09 -9.18
N ARG A 161 6.64 -5.63 -10.11
CA ARG A 161 6.21 -4.87 -11.29
C ARG A 161 5.18 -3.84 -10.85
N LEU A 162 5.39 -2.57 -11.15
CA LEU A 162 4.46 -1.49 -10.83
C LEU A 162 3.90 -0.89 -12.12
N THR A 163 2.57 -0.84 -12.22
CA THR A 163 1.86 0.02 -13.19
C THR A 163 1.13 1.12 -12.42
N ALA A 164 1.60 2.35 -12.55
CA ALA A 164 1.00 3.54 -11.95
C ALA A 164 0.19 4.30 -13.01
N LEU A 165 -1.14 4.28 -12.88
CA LEU A 165 -2.08 5.01 -13.73
C LEU A 165 -2.45 6.32 -13.03
N ILE A 166 -1.77 7.39 -13.42
CA ILE A 166 -1.78 8.69 -12.76
C ILE A 166 -2.67 9.64 -13.55
N GLY A 167 -3.70 10.21 -12.92
CA GLY A 167 -4.53 11.23 -13.56
C GLY A 167 -3.75 12.51 -13.84
N LEU A 168 -4.04 13.18 -14.96
CA LEU A 168 -3.40 14.46 -15.30
C LEU A 168 -3.57 15.51 -14.18
N SER A 169 -4.68 15.48 -13.45
CA SER A 169 -4.91 16.30 -12.25
C SER A 169 -3.85 16.11 -11.16
N ALA A 170 -3.36 14.89 -10.96
CA ALA A 170 -2.36 14.59 -9.94
C ALA A 170 -1.03 15.30 -10.21
N LEU A 171 -0.66 15.45 -11.50
CA LEU A 171 0.56 16.16 -11.92
C LEU A 171 0.50 17.66 -11.64
N HIS A 172 -0.69 18.22 -11.40
CA HIS A 172 -0.93 19.66 -11.24
C HIS A 172 -1.25 20.10 -9.81
N GLN A 173 -1.27 19.18 -8.83
CA GLN A 173 -1.59 19.52 -7.44
C GLN A 173 -0.52 20.38 -6.75
N ASN A 174 0.74 20.29 -7.20
CA ASN A 174 1.88 21.05 -6.64
C ASN A 174 1.97 20.98 -5.11
N VAL A 175 1.77 19.78 -4.55
CA VAL A 175 1.83 19.56 -3.11
C VAL A 175 3.23 19.91 -2.60
N GLY A 176 3.32 20.73 -1.55
CA GLY A 176 4.60 21.27 -1.05
C GLY A 176 5.12 22.47 -1.84
N GLY A 177 4.37 22.98 -2.82
CA GLY A 177 4.72 24.14 -3.62
C GLY A 177 5.40 23.81 -4.96
N PRO A 178 5.70 24.83 -5.79
CA PRO A 178 6.21 24.62 -7.15
C PRO A 178 7.55 23.87 -7.22
N GLU A 179 8.47 24.11 -6.29
CA GLU A 179 9.78 23.43 -6.28
C GLU A 179 9.64 21.95 -5.93
N ALA A 180 8.88 21.62 -4.88
CA ALA A 180 8.58 20.23 -4.51
C ALA A 180 7.82 19.50 -5.64
N GLY A 181 6.86 20.17 -6.28
CA GLY A 181 6.16 19.63 -7.44
C GLY A 181 7.09 19.38 -8.62
N PHE A 182 8.06 20.26 -8.88
CA PHE A 182 9.04 20.10 -9.95
C PHE A 182 9.93 18.87 -9.70
N GLU A 183 10.50 18.77 -8.50
CA GLU A 183 11.33 17.61 -8.13
C GLU A 183 10.54 16.31 -8.12
N GLN A 184 9.27 16.35 -7.70
CA GLN A 184 8.37 15.21 -7.75
C GLN A 184 8.13 14.71 -9.18
N LEU A 185 7.87 15.60 -10.13
CA LEU A 185 7.67 15.22 -11.53
C LEU A 185 8.98 14.72 -12.18
N ARG A 186 10.12 15.33 -11.83
CA ARG A 186 11.44 14.83 -12.25
C ARG A 186 11.70 13.43 -11.70
N HIS A 187 11.35 13.18 -10.44
CA HIS A 187 11.47 11.87 -9.82
C HIS A 187 10.60 10.81 -10.52
N LEU A 188 9.38 11.14 -10.95
CA LEU A 188 8.56 10.22 -11.75
C LEU A 188 9.24 9.80 -13.06
N VAL A 189 9.91 10.73 -13.73
CA VAL A 189 10.68 10.44 -14.95
C VAL A 189 11.82 9.48 -14.65
N GLU A 190 12.54 9.66 -13.54
CA GLU A 190 13.60 8.72 -13.13
C GLU A 190 13.04 7.34 -12.77
N MET A 191 11.93 7.28 -12.05
CA MET A 191 11.30 6.01 -11.67
C MET A 191 10.80 5.23 -12.89
N ALA A 192 10.26 5.91 -13.90
CA ALA A 192 9.84 5.29 -15.15
C ALA A 192 11.00 4.76 -16.03
N LYS A 193 12.27 5.02 -15.67
CA LYS A 193 13.43 4.37 -16.31
C LYS A 193 13.67 2.95 -15.78
N LEU A 194 13.10 2.59 -14.63
CA LEU A 194 13.24 1.26 -14.07
C LEU A 194 12.48 0.24 -14.94
N PRO A 195 13.08 -0.92 -15.27
CA PRO A 195 12.47 -1.89 -16.19
C PRO A 195 11.18 -2.53 -15.66
N ASN A 196 10.95 -2.44 -14.35
CA ASN A 196 9.77 -2.98 -13.66
C ASN A 196 8.72 -1.90 -13.32
N VAL A 197 8.92 -0.63 -13.69
CA VAL A 197 8.00 0.47 -13.36
C VAL A 197 7.46 1.09 -14.64
N GLU A 198 6.13 1.12 -14.75
CA GLU A 198 5.40 1.75 -15.83
C GLU A 198 4.55 2.89 -15.26
N VAL A 199 4.79 4.11 -15.74
CA VAL A 199 4.03 5.30 -15.35
C VAL A 199 3.22 5.77 -16.56
N LEU A 200 1.90 5.72 -16.44
CA LEU A 200 0.96 6.07 -17.49
C LEU A 200 0.07 7.22 -17.04
N VAL A 201 -0.05 8.25 -17.88
CA VAL A 201 -0.88 9.42 -17.59
C VAL A 201 -2.26 9.21 -18.19
N VAL A 202 -3.30 9.36 -17.37
CA VAL A 202 -4.71 9.36 -17.81
C VAL A 202 -5.11 10.81 -18.13
N PRO A 203 -5.35 11.17 -19.40
CA PRO A 203 -5.65 12.54 -19.81
C PRO A 203 -7.08 12.97 -19.46
N PHE A 204 -7.37 14.27 -19.60
CA PHE A 204 -8.73 14.80 -19.52
C PHE A 204 -9.55 14.50 -20.77
N GLY A 205 -10.87 14.65 -20.67
CA GLY A 205 -11.76 14.65 -21.84
C GLY A 205 -12.15 13.27 -22.37
N LEU A 206 -11.93 12.21 -21.59
CA LEU A 206 -12.24 10.82 -21.98
C LEU A 206 -13.70 10.40 -21.76
N GLY A 207 -14.55 11.27 -21.24
CA GLY A 207 -15.89 10.90 -20.77
C GLY A 207 -15.84 10.10 -19.46
N TRP A 208 -16.88 9.31 -19.18
CA TRP A 208 -16.91 8.47 -17.98
C TRP A 208 -15.97 7.28 -18.11
N HIS A 209 -15.18 7.02 -17.07
CA HIS A 209 -14.33 5.84 -16.94
C HIS A 209 -14.13 5.50 -15.44
N PRO A 210 -13.75 4.25 -15.09
CA PRO A 210 -13.73 3.81 -13.69
C PRO A 210 -12.83 4.61 -12.75
N ALA A 211 -11.74 5.21 -13.25
CA ALA A 211 -10.89 6.09 -12.42
C ALA A 211 -11.63 7.35 -11.89
N LEU A 212 -12.80 7.71 -12.42
CA LEU A 212 -13.63 8.78 -11.85
C LEU A 212 -14.32 8.36 -10.56
N ASP A 213 -14.52 7.05 -10.32
CA ASP A 213 -15.12 6.52 -9.09
C ASP A 213 -14.12 6.51 -7.92
N GLY A 214 -12.83 6.66 -8.20
CA GLY A 214 -11.80 6.91 -7.18
C GLY A 214 -10.51 6.13 -7.39
N ALA A 215 -9.61 6.27 -6.40
CA ALA A 215 -8.34 5.56 -6.36
C ALA A 215 -8.51 4.15 -5.80
N PHE A 216 -7.76 3.21 -6.35
CA PHE A 216 -7.64 1.85 -5.81
C PHE A 216 -6.28 1.24 -6.17
N SER A 217 -5.92 0.17 -5.46
CA SER A 217 -4.72 -0.62 -5.73
C SER A 217 -5.08 -2.10 -5.91
N LEU A 218 -4.41 -2.77 -6.84
CA LEU A 218 -4.39 -4.22 -6.96
C LEU A 218 -3.01 -4.72 -6.53
N LEU A 219 -2.96 -5.66 -5.59
CA LEU A 219 -1.74 -6.25 -5.06
C LEU A 219 -1.71 -7.73 -5.41
N GLU A 220 -0.80 -8.12 -6.30
CA GLU A 220 -0.57 -9.51 -6.71
C GLU A 220 0.55 -10.11 -5.87
N SER A 221 0.26 -11.22 -5.20
CA SER A 221 1.26 -12.02 -4.49
C SER A 221 2.07 -12.92 -5.43
N SER A 222 3.19 -13.45 -4.95
CA SER A 222 4.00 -14.42 -5.71
C SER A 222 3.24 -15.71 -6.11
N ALA A 223 2.18 -16.05 -5.39
CA ALA A 223 1.28 -17.17 -5.72
C ALA A 223 0.20 -16.80 -6.75
N ARG A 224 0.23 -15.56 -7.29
CA ARG A 224 -0.75 -14.96 -8.20
C ARG A 224 -2.15 -14.75 -7.62
N ASP A 225 -2.29 -14.86 -6.30
CA ASP A 225 -3.48 -14.34 -5.62
C ASP A 225 -3.44 -12.80 -5.67
N THR A 226 -4.51 -12.18 -6.16
CA THR A 226 -4.67 -10.72 -6.21
C THR A 226 -5.73 -10.28 -5.22
N VAL A 227 -5.48 -9.15 -4.56
CA VAL A 227 -6.42 -8.47 -3.68
C VAL A 227 -6.58 -7.02 -4.12
N ALA A 228 -7.78 -6.47 -4.00
CA ALA A 228 -8.05 -5.06 -4.25
C ALA A 228 -8.13 -4.29 -2.93
N PHE A 229 -7.59 -3.08 -2.95
CA PHE A 229 -7.53 -2.17 -1.82
C PHE A 229 -8.08 -0.81 -2.23
N VAL A 230 -9.09 -0.35 -1.50
CA VAL A 230 -9.74 0.94 -1.72
C VAL A 230 -9.67 1.73 -0.43
N GLU A 231 -9.06 2.91 -0.47
CA GLU A 231 -8.88 3.75 0.70
C GLU A 231 -9.72 5.03 0.57
N THR A 232 -10.45 5.33 1.64
CA THR A 232 -11.13 6.61 1.84
C THR A 232 -10.49 7.32 3.04
N ARG A 233 -10.92 8.56 3.33
CA ARG A 233 -10.36 9.36 4.43
C ARG A 233 -10.40 8.64 5.80
N VAL A 234 -11.45 7.86 6.07
CA VAL A 234 -11.73 7.28 7.40
C VAL A 234 -11.99 5.78 7.38
N THR A 235 -12.01 5.16 6.20
CA THR A 235 -12.33 3.73 6.03
C THR A 235 -11.51 3.16 4.89
N THR A 236 -11.13 1.91 5.05
CA THR A 236 -10.40 1.16 4.03
C THR A 236 -11.10 -0.16 3.78
N LEU A 237 -11.18 -0.53 2.50
CA LEU A 237 -11.81 -1.76 2.05
C LEU A 237 -10.76 -2.66 1.42
N TRP A 238 -10.69 -3.89 1.94
CA TRP A 238 -10.01 -4.99 1.28
C TRP A 238 -11.04 -5.91 0.64
N LEU A 239 -10.84 -6.19 -0.65
CA LEU A 239 -11.66 -7.11 -1.42
C LEU A 239 -10.77 -8.24 -1.92
N HIS A 240 -11.14 -9.47 -1.60
CA HIS A 240 -10.38 -10.67 -1.99
C HIS A 240 -11.26 -11.82 -2.48
N ARG A 241 -12.58 -11.61 -2.55
CA ARG A 241 -13.48 -12.47 -3.31
C ARG A 241 -13.20 -12.29 -4.80
N SER A 242 -13.03 -13.41 -5.50
CA SER A 242 -12.55 -13.41 -6.89
C SER A 242 -13.41 -12.58 -7.85
N GLU A 243 -14.72 -12.50 -7.63
CA GLU A 243 -15.62 -11.69 -8.45
C GLU A 243 -15.37 -10.18 -8.30
N ASP A 244 -15.19 -9.71 -7.07
CA ASP A 244 -14.92 -8.29 -6.79
C ASP A 244 -13.55 -7.90 -7.35
N VAL A 245 -12.53 -8.73 -7.14
CA VAL A 245 -11.18 -8.50 -7.66
C VAL A 245 -11.19 -8.45 -9.20
N ARG A 246 -11.95 -9.33 -9.87
CA ARG A 246 -12.08 -9.31 -11.34
C ARG A 246 -12.74 -8.04 -11.86
N THR A 247 -13.63 -7.40 -11.09
CA THR A 247 -14.19 -6.10 -11.47
C THR A 247 -13.11 -5.03 -11.47
N TYR A 248 -12.33 -4.91 -10.38
CA TYR A 248 -11.24 -3.94 -10.32
C TYR A 248 -10.10 -4.22 -11.33
N GLN A 249 -9.85 -5.49 -11.67
CA GLN A 249 -8.90 -5.84 -12.75
C GLN A 249 -9.39 -5.34 -14.11
N ARG A 250 -10.67 -5.57 -14.46
CA ARG A 250 -11.26 -5.04 -15.69
C ARG A 250 -11.25 -3.51 -15.72
N ASP A 251 -11.51 -2.88 -14.59
CA ASP A 251 -11.47 -1.43 -14.47
C ASP A 251 -10.05 -0.89 -14.69
N ALA A 252 -9.04 -1.54 -14.10
CA ALA A 252 -7.64 -1.18 -14.30
C ALA A 252 -7.22 -1.33 -15.77
N ASP A 253 -7.63 -2.41 -16.43
CA ASP A 253 -7.36 -2.64 -17.86
C ASP A 253 -8.05 -1.58 -18.74
N ALA A 254 -9.30 -1.22 -18.43
CA ALA A 254 -10.04 -0.17 -19.14
C ALA A 254 -9.38 1.20 -18.97
N ILE A 255 -8.95 1.55 -17.75
CA ILE A 255 -8.22 2.81 -17.50
C ILE A 255 -6.89 2.82 -18.25
N ARG A 256 -6.16 1.69 -18.24
CA ARG A 256 -4.89 1.55 -18.97
C ARG A 256 -5.06 1.76 -20.46
N ALA A 257 -6.13 1.22 -21.06
CA ALA A 257 -6.43 1.39 -22.48
C ALA A 257 -6.73 2.84 -22.87
N LEU A 258 -7.17 3.66 -21.92
CA LEU A 258 -7.45 5.09 -22.10
C LEU A 258 -6.25 5.99 -21.76
N ALA A 259 -5.22 5.45 -21.10
CA ALA A 259 -4.04 6.20 -20.74
C ALA A 259 -3.16 6.50 -21.96
N LEU A 260 -2.37 7.57 -21.88
CA LEU A 260 -1.35 7.88 -22.86
C LEU A 260 -0.31 6.76 -22.93
N SER A 261 0.33 6.58 -24.09
CA SER A 261 1.45 5.64 -24.21
C SER A 261 2.58 5.99 -23.23
N PRO A 262 3.50 5.05 -22.90
CA PRO A 262 4.62 5.35 -21.99
C PRO A 262 5.44 6.58 -22.43
N LEU A 263 5.70 6.74 -23.73
CA LEU A 263 6.46 7.86 -24.27
C LEU A 263 5.69 9.18 -24.13
N GLU A 264 4.40 9.19 -24.47
CA GLU A 264 3.56 10.39 -24.35
C GLU A 264 3.32 10.77 -22.88
N SER A 265 3.24 9.79 -21.99
CA SER A 265 3.15 9.99 -20.54
C SER A 265 4.42 10.66 -20.02
N LEU A 266 5.60 10.15 -20.38
CA LEU A 266 6.89 10.76 -20.02
C LEU A 266 7.04 12.19 -20.55
N ARG A 267 6.64 12.42 -21.80
CA ARG A 267 6.61 13.76 -22.39
C ARG A 267 5.68 14.69 -21.60
N THR A 268 4.47 14.24 -21.30
CA THR A 268 3.48 15.01 -20.54
C THR A 268 3.99 15.39 -19.14
N ILE A 269 4.62 14.45 -18.44
CA ILE A 269 5.24 14.69 -17.12
C ILE A 269 6.37 15.72 -17.24
N THR A 270 7.27 15.54 -18.23
CA THR A 270 8.41 16.43 -18.46
C THR A 270 7.96 17.85 -18.80
N ASP A 271 7.01 18.01 -19.72
CA ASP A 271 6.47 19.31 -20.14
C ASP A 271 5.78 20.01 -18.96
N THR A 272 5.06 19.25 -18.11
CA THR A 272 4.41 19.79 -16.91
C THR A 272 5.45 20.27 -15.89
N ALA A 273 6.52 19.52 -15.67
CA ALA A 273 7.63 19.93 -14.81
C ALA A 273 8.28 21.24 -15.31
N GLN A 274 8.56 21.33 -16.61
CA GLN A 274 9.16 22.53 -17.20
C GLN A 274 8.27 23.78 -17.06
N ARG A 275 6.95 23.63 -17.30
CA ARG A 275 5.98 24.71 -17.08
C ARG A 275 5.96 25.18 -15.64
N LEU A 276 5.97 24.24 -14.68
CA LEU A 276 5.96 24.57 -13.25
C LEU A 276 7.19 25.38 -12.85
N ARG A 277 8.38 25.00 -13.34
CA ARG A 277 9.63 25.73 -13.11
C ARG A 277 9.60 27.15 -13.69
N ALA A 278 9.02 27.33 -14.87
CA ALA A 278 8.88 28.65 -15.50
C ALA A 278 7.92 29.56 -14.71
N SER A 279 6.76 29.03 -14.28
CA SER A 279 5.79 29.78 -13.47
C SER A 279 6.31 30.12 -12.08
N GLY A 280 7.12 29.26 -11.46
CA GLY A 280 7.76 29.55 -10.17
C GLY A 280 8.73 30.74 -10.25
N LYS A 281 9.55 30.81 -11.31
CA LYS A 281 10.47 31.94 -11.55
C LYS A 281 9.73 33.26 -11.79
N ALA A 282 8.61 33.23 -12.49
CA ALA A 282 7.81 34.42 -12.78
C ALA A 282 7.09 35.01 -11.54
N ARG A 283 6.88 34.20 -10.48
CA ARG A 283 6.28 34.66 -9.22
C ARG A 283 7.30 35.14 -8.17
N ALA A 284 8.58 34.85 -8.39
CA ALA A 284 9.68 35.24 -7.51
C ALA A 284 10.34 36.57 -7.92
N ASN A 285 10.01 37.09 -9.10
CA ASN A 285 10.35 38.43 -9.60
C ASN A 285 9.15 39.36 -9.44
#